data_AF-A0A4Y2KBP8-F1
#
_entry.id   AF-A0A4Y2KBP8-F1
#
_cell.length_a   1.000
_cell.length_b   1.000
_cell.length_c   1.000
_cell.angle_alpha   90.00
_cell.angle_beta   90.00
_cell.angle_gamma   90.00
#
_symmetry.space_group_name_H-M   'P 1'
#
loop_
_entity.id
_entity.type
_entity.pdbx_description
1 polymer ?
#
loop_
_entity_poly.entity_id
_entity_poly.type
_entity_poly.pdbx_seq_one_letter_code
_entity_poly.pdbx_strand_id
1 'polypeptide(L)'
;MKQFVKALPKEGGCFKYLCDQFPGLSEAKLKEGAFVGSDIRKMVKDENFETKMETNERKAWESFKLVITSFLGNKKDINYKYIVEEMIKKFQDFRL
;
A
#
# COMPACT_ATOMS: atom_id res chain seq x y z
N MET A 1 -5.07 -0.45 -1.50
CA MET A 1 -4.31 -1.72 -1.46
C MET A 1 -4.24 -2.41 -2.81
N LYS A 2 -5.37 -2.88 -3.38
CA LYS A 2 -5.36 -3.62 -4.67
C LYS A 2 -4.55 -2.94 -5.77
N GLN A 3 -4.82 -1.66 -5.98
CA GLN A 3 -4.17 -0.83 -7.00
C GLN A 3 -2.67 -0.57 -6.75
N PHE A 4 -2.22 -0.63 -5.48
CA PHE A 4 -0.81 -0.49 -5.11
C PHE A 4 -0.07 -1.77 -5.46
N VAL A 5 -0.56 -2.93 -4.99
CA VAL A 5 0.10 -4.23 -5.22
C VAL A 5 0.11 -4.63 -6.69
N LYS A 6 -0.92 -4.24 -7.46
CA LYS A 6 -0.92 -4.45 -8.92
C LYS A 6 0.22 -3.73 -9.62
N ALA A 7 0.53 -2.51 -9.19
CA ALA A 7 1.59 -1.68 -9.78
C ALA A 7 3.00 -2.04 -9.29
N LEU A 8 3.14 -2.80 -8.19
CA LEU A 8 4.47 -3.24 -7.73
C LEU A 8 5.15 -4.15 -8.76
N PRO A 9 6.47 -3.99 -8.99
CA PRO A 9 7.27 -4.95 -9.75
C PRO A 9 7.20 -6.34 -9.08
N LYS A 10 6.85 -7.38 -9.84
CA LYS A 10 6.66 -8.73 -9.28
C LYS A 10 7.98 -9.36 -8.81
N GLU A 11 9.07 -8.94 -9.41
CA GLU A 11 10.42 -9.34 -8.98
C GLU A 11 11.03 -8.40 -7.92
N GLY A 12 10.34 -7.30 -7.58
CA GLY A 12 10.81 -6.30 -6.63
C GLY A 12 10.78 -6.78 -5.18
N GLY A 13 11.66 -6.20 -4.35
CA GLY A 13 11.78 -6.57 -2.94
C GLY A 13 10.48 -6.42 -2.16
N CYS A 14 9.69 -5.37 -2.45
CA CYS A 14 8.39 -5.12 -1.86
C CYS A 14 7.38 -6.26 -2.14
N PHE A 15 7.27 -6.73 -3.39
CA PHE A 15 6.35 -7.82 -3.73
C PHE A 15 6.79 -9.16 -3.15
N LYS A 16 8.10 -9.46 -3.20
CA LYS A 16 8.65 -10.69 -2.60
C LYS A 16 8.38 -10.76 -1.09
N TYR A 17 8.55 -9.63 -0.40
CA TYR A 17 8.21 -9.54 1.02
C TYR A 17 6.72 -9.79 1.30
N LEU A 18 5.82 -9.33 0.43
CA LEU A 18 4.39 -9.64 0.56
C LEU A 18 4.11 -11.15 0.44
N CYS A 19 4.80 -11.86 -0.46
CA CYS A 19 4.69 -13.31 -0.54
C CYS A 19 5.11 -13.99 0.77
N ASP A 20 6.21 -13.53 1.37
CA ASP A 20 6.72 -14.09 2.63
C ASP A 20 5.80 -13.79 3.83
N GLN A 21 5.18 -12.61 3.86
CA GLN A 21 4.29 -12.19 4.96
C GLN A 21 2.91 -12.85 4.94
N PHE A 22 2.51 -13.38 3.78
CA PHE A 22 1.20 -13.99 3.57
C PHE A 22 1.32 -15.37 2.89
N PRO A 23 2.00 -16.35 3.52
CA PRO A 23 2.22 -17.67 2.92
C PRO A 23 0.91 -18.45 2.68
N GLY A 24 -0.18 -18.07 3.36
CA GLY A 24 -1.52 -18.62 3.12
C GLY A 24 -2.27 -18.03 1.92
N LEU A 25 -1.76 -16.96 1.30
CA LEU A 25 -2.29 -16.40 0.07
C LEU A 25 -1.49 -16.92 -1.12
N SER A 26 -2.19 -17.35 -2.16
CA SER A 26 -1.52 -17.67 -3.42
C SER A 26 -0.96 -16.40 -4.07
N GLU A 27 0.12 -16.55 -4.82
CA GLU A 27 0.71 -15.44 -5.57
C GLU A 27 -0.30 -14.78 -6.51
N ALA A 28 -1.22 -15.54 -7.10
CA ALA A 28 -2.32 -15.01 -7.91
C ALA A 28 -3.25 -14.07 -7.11
N LYS A 29 -3.60 -14.42 -5.87
CA LYS A 29 -4.39 -13.55 -4.98
C LYS A 29 -3.61 -12.29 -4.61
N LEU A 30 -2.30 -12.42 -4.34
CA LEU A 30 -1.42 -11.28 -4.08
C LEU A 30 -1.33 -10.35 -5.29
N LYS A 31 -1.12 -10.88 -6.50
CA LYS A 31 -1.11 -10.12 -7.77
C LYS A 31 -2.43 -9.40 -8.02
N GLU A 32 -3.55 -10.06 -7.72
CA GLU A 32 -4.86 -9.43 -7.81
C GLU A 32 -5.14 -8.42 -6.69
N GLY A 33 -4.25 -8.32 -5.71
CA GLY A 33 -4.40 -7.44 -4.57
C GLY A 33 -5.61 -7.78 -3.71
N ALA A 34 -5.94 -9.07 -3.62
CA ALA A 34 -7.05 -9.61 -2.86
C ALA A 34 -6.68 -9.70 -1.37
N PHE A 35 -6.80 -8.58 -0.68
CA PHE A 35 -6.54 -8.44 0.75
C PHE A 35 -7.81 -8.13 1.51
N VAL A 36 -7.98 -8.71 2.69
CA VAL A 36 -9.04 -8.32 3.62
C VAL A 36 -8.57 -7.18 4.54
N GLY A 37 -9.50 -6.57 5.28
CA GLY A 37 -9.19 -5.44 6.15
C GLY A 37 -8.11 -5.73 7.21
N SER A 38 -8.06 -6.96 7.74
CA SER A 38 -7.00 -7.38 8.69
C SER A 38 -5.62 -7.39 8.05
N ASP A 39 -5.50 -7.87 6.82
CA ASP A 39 -4.22 -7.93 6.09
C ASP A 39 -3.68 -6.52 5.85
N ILE A 40 -4.57 -5.61 5.43
CA ILE A 40 -4.22 -4.20 5.22
C ILE A 40 -3.74 -3.56 6.51
N ARG A 41 -4.44 -3.78 7.62
CA ARG A 41 -4.02 -3.27 8.94
C ARG A 41 -2.69 -3.86 9.39
N LYS A 42 -2.41 -5.14 9.11
CA LYS A 42 -1.11 -5.78 9.39
C LYS A 42 0.00 -5.06 8.63
N MET A 43 -0.16 -4.87 7.32
CA MET A 43 0.86 -4.20 6.48
C MET A 43 1.09 -2.74 6.85
N VAL A 44 0.03 -1.98 7.14
CA VAL A 44 0.15 -0.56 7.54
C VAL A 44 0.98 -0.37 8.81
N LYS A 45 1.00 -1.38 9.69
CA LYS A 45 1.77 -1.39 10.93
C LYS A 45 3.16 -2.03 10.78
N ASP A 46 3.45 -2.66 9.66
CA ASP A 46 4.70 -3.36 9.43
C ASP A 46 5.76 -2.40 8.91
N GLU A 47 6.56 -1.84 9.82
CA GLU A 47 7.65 -0.92 9.46
C GLU A 47 8.72 -1.59 8.59
N ASN A 48 8.90 -2.92 8.71
CA ASN A 48 9.85 -3.64 7.87
C ASN A 48 9.41 -3.67 6.41
N PHE A 49 8.09 -3.61 6.15
CA PHE A 49 7.57 -3.55 4.78
C PHE A 49 8.09 -2.33 4.04
N GLU A 50 8.16 -1.18 4.72
CA GLU A 50 8.65 0.07 4.13
C GLU A 50 10.14 -0.02 3.75
N THR A 51 10.93 -0.76 4.52
CA THR A 51 12.35 -0.98 4.21
C THR A 51 12.59 -1.74 2.91
N LYS A 52 11.56 -2.41 2.36
CA LYS A 52 11.63 -3.15 1.10
C LYS A 52 11.21 -2.34 -0.12
N MET A 53 10.79 -1.10 0.09
CA MET A 53 10.25 -0.23 -0.95
C MET A 53 11.33 0.64 -1.57
N GLU A 54 11.27 0.78 -2.88
CA GLU A 54 11.98 1.82 -3.61
C GLU A 54 11.42 3.20 -3.29
N THR A 55 12.14 4.26 -3.68
CA THR A 55 11.80 5.64 -3.30
C THR A 55 10.38 6.04 -3.71
N ASN A 56 9.96 5.73 -4.94
CA ASN A 56 8.61 6.09 -5.42
C ASN A 56 7.52 5.20 -4.82
N GLU A 57 7.81 3.91 -4.62
CA GLU A 57 6.92 2.98 -3.91
C GLU A 57 6.64 3.47 -2.49
N ARG A 58 7.69 3.90 -1.78
CA ARG A 58 7.61 4.42 -0.42
C ARG A 58 6.77 5.70 -0.35
N LYS A 59 7.00 6.67 -1.24
CA LYS A 59 6.19 7.90 -1.29
C LYS A 59 4.70 7.60 -1.52
N ALA A 60 4.39 6.69 -2.45
CA ALA A 60 3.02 6.26 -2.69
C ALA A 60 2.45 5.55 -1.46
N TRP A 61 3.20 4.65 -0.83
CA TRP A 61 2.78 3.93 0.37
C TRP A 61 2.52 4.85 1.56
N GLU A 62 3.40 5.80 1.84
CA GLU A 62 3.25 6.77 2.93
C GLU A 62 1.99 7.62 2.75
N SER A 63 1.73 8.10 1.51
CA SER A 63 0.48 8.81 1.21
C SER A 63 -0.75 7.92 1.38
N PHE A 64 -0.65 6.63 1.04
CA PHE A 64 -1.74 5.66 1.26
C PHE A 64 -1.99 5.40 2.75
N LYS A 65 -0.93 5.22 3.56
CA LYS A 65 -1.04 5.11 5.02
C LYS A 65 -1.74 6.33 5.60
N LEU A 66 -1.40 7.53 5.12
CA LEU A 66 -2.02 8.77 5.58
C LEU A 66 -3.53 8.82 5.28
N VAL A 67 -3.95 8.37 4.09
CA VAL A 67 -5.39 8.22 3.77
C VAL A 67 -6.07 7.21 4.68
N ILE A 68 -5.41 6.08 4.98
CA ILE A 68 -5.95 5.08 5.91
C ILE A 68 -6.15 5.67 7.29
N THR A 69 -5.18 6.40 7.83
CA THR A 69 -5.25 6.92 9.20
C THR A 69 -6.13 8.16 9.32
N SER A 70 -6.21 8.98 8.28
CA SER A 70 -6.88 10.29 8.32
C SER A 70 -8.29 10.30 7.74
N PHE A 71 -8.68 9.27 6.97
CA PHE A 71 -10.00 9.24 6.32
C PHE A 71 -10.72 7.90 6.46
N LEU A 72 -10.05 6.78 6.13
CA LEU A 72 -10.70 5.46 6.14
C LEU A 72 -10.73 4.79 7.52
N GLY A 73 -9.95 5.31 8.47
CA GLY A 73 -9.95 4.89 9.85
C GLY A 73 -11.08 5.53 10.65
N ASN A 74 -10.91 5.60 11.98
CA ASN A 74 -11.91 6.21 12.86
C ASN A 74 -11.85 7.75 12.90
N LYS A 75 -10.90 8.35 12.16
CA LYS A 75 -10.72 9.78 12.06
C LYS A 75 -11.17 10.24 10.67
N LYS A 76 -11.92 11.34 10.63
CA LYS A 76 -12.22 12.08 9.40
C LYS A 76 -11.56 13.45 9.50
N ASP A 77 -10.35 13.54 8.97
CA ASP A 77 -9.58 14.78 8.95
C ASP A 77 -10.29 15.83 8.10
N ILE A 78 -10.27 17.09 8.53
CA ILE A 78 -10.90 18.19 7.80
C ILE A 78 -10.32 18.35 6.38
N ASN A 79 -9.05 17.98 6.21
CA ASN A 79 -8.32 18.08 4.95
C ASN A 79 -8.36 16.79 4.12
N TYR A 80 -9.27 15.84 4.40
CA TYR A 80 -9.30 14.54 3.73
C TYR A 80 -9.31 14.64 2.19
N LYS A 81 -9.96 15.66 1.61
CA LYS A 81 -9.99 15.87 0.16
C LYS A 81 -8.58 16.07 -0.40
N TYR A 82 -7.81 16.98 0.20
CA TYR A 82 -6.43 17.25 -0.18
C TYR A 82 -5.54 16.02 0.03
N ILE A 83 -5.70 15.31 1.15
CA ILE A 83 -4.93 14.09 1.44
C ILE A 83 -5.15 13.02 0.36
N VAL A 84 -6.41 12.84 -0.08
CA VAL A 84 -6.75 11.90 -1.15
C VAL A 84 -6.21 12.36 -2.50
N GLU A 85 -6.31 13.65 -2.83
CA GLU A 85 -5.76 14.22 -4.07
C GLU A 85 -4.24 14.03 -4.16
N GLU A 86 -3.51 14.31 -3.07
CA GLU A 86 -2.06 14.10 -3.01
C GLU A 86 -1.70 12.62 -3.16
N MET A 87 -2.42 11.72 -2.50
CA MET A 87 -2.21 10.27 -2.68
C MET A 87 -2.42 9.87 -4.15
N ILE A 88 -3.44 10.38 -4.83
CA ILE A 88 -3.67 10.08 -6.26
C ILE A 88 -2.47 10.53 -7.10
N LYS A 89 -1.91 11.71 -6.87
CA LYS A 89 -0.71 12.19 -7.58
C LYS A 89 0.50 11.28 -7.34
N LYS A 90 0.78 10.92 -6.08
CA LYS A 90 1.89 9.99 -5.76
C LYS A 90 1.71 8.62 -6.39
N PHE A 91 0.47 8.14 -6.52
CA PHE A 91 0.18 6.90 -7.22
C PHE A 91 0.35 6.99 -8.73
N GLN A 92 0.12 8.16 -9.33
CA GLN A 92 0.42 8.39 -10.74
C GLN A 92 1.94 8.35 -10.97
N ASP A 93 2.71 9.06 -10.14
CA ASP A 93 4.19 9.07 -10.20
C ASP A 93 4.79 7.67 -9.98
N PHE A 94 4.18 6.85 -9.13
CA PHE A 94 4.61 5.47 -8.88
C PHE A 94 4.32 4.52 -10.04
N ARG A 95 3.26 4.77 -10.83
CA ARG A 95 2.85 3.91 -11.94
C ARG A 95 3.59 4.19 -13.25
N LEU A 96 4.21 5.36 -13.35
CA LEU A 96 4.99 5.82 -14.49
C LEU A 96 6.45 5.38 -14.33
#